data_AF-A0A7Y2J924-F1
#
_entry.id   AF-A0A7Y2J924-F1
#
_cell.length_a   1.000
_cell.length_b   1.000
_cell.length_c   1.000
_cell.angle_alpha   90.00
_cell.angle_beta   90.00
_cell.angle_gamma   90.00
#
_symmetry.space_group_name_H-M   'P 1'
#
loop_
_entity.id
_entity.type
_entity.pdbx_description
1 polymer ?
#
loop_
_entity_poly.entity_id
_entity_poly.type
_entity_poly.pdbx_seq_one_letter_code
_entity_poly.pdbx_strand_id
1 'polypeptide(L)'
;MKQIVLFYVFVLLTCFSAIQAQNTIWSNNFESLSGISAQDLDGDGFNWFQNSDGTLMGFSPGRYLGSYSLNTSPDNALECPVFSIPAGASDLSFSLRVASSSQTSYAESFAVYIQEDGTGSMFDNEIYQGTLN
;
A
#
# COMPACT_ATOMS: atom_id res chain seq x y z
N MET A 1 -6.36 -33.66 -43.49
CA MET A 1 -5.16 -33.42 -42.66
C MET A 1 -4.82 -31.93 -42.49
N LYS A 2 -4.78 -31.10 -43.55
CA LYS A 2 -4.46 -29.66 -43.45
C LYS A 2 -5.43 -28.82 -42.60
N GLN A 3 -6.72 -29.17 -42.58
CA GLN A 3 -7.73 -28.43 -41.80
C GLN A 3 -7.69 -28.70 -40.29
N ILE A 4 -7.17 -29.85 -39.87
CA ILE A 4 -7.05 -30.21 -38.45
C ILE A 4 -5.91 -29.40 -37.81
N VAL A 5 -4.79 -29.20 -38.52
CA VAL A 5 -3.64 -28.41 -38.04
C VAL A 5 -4.03 -26.93 -37.81
N LEU A 6 -4.86 -26.36 -38.68
CA LEU A 6 -5.28 -24.96 -38.57
C LEU A 6 -6.17 -24.70 -37.35
N PHE A 7 -7.01 -25.67 -36.98
CA PHE A 7 -7.86 -25.58 -35.79
C PHE A 7 -7.03 -25.62 -34.50
N TYR A 8 -6.01 -26.48 -34.42
CA TYR A 8 -5.10 -26.52 -33.27
C TYR A 8 -4.26 -25.25 -33.12
N VAL A 9 -3.79 -24.64 -34.22
CA VAL A 9 -3.07 -23.37 -34.19
C VAL A 9 -3.98 -22.23 -33.68
N PHE A 10 -5.24 -22.20 -34.11
CA PHE A 10 -6.20 -21.18 -33.68
C PHE A 10 -6.53 -21.29 -32.18
N VAL A 11 -6.73 -22.50 -31.67
CA VAL A 11 -6.99 -22.75 -30.23
C VAL A 11 -5.77 -22.38 -29.37
N LEU A 12 -4.55 -22.69 -29.85
CA LEU A 12 -3.32 -22.29 -29.16
C LEU A 12 -3.16 -20.77 -29.11
N LEU A 13 -3.46 -20.04 -30.19
CA LEU A 13 -3.36 -18.57 -30.20
C LEU A 13 -4.35 -17.88 -29.26
N THR A 14 -5.56 -18.42 -29.07
CA THR A 14 -6.56 -17.84 -28.16
C THR A 14 -6.26 -18.09 -26.68
N CYS A 15 -5.49 -19.13 -26.36
CA CYS A 15 -5.11 -19.43 -24.97
C CYS A 15 -3.97 -18.52 -24.45
N PHE A 16 -3.22 -17.84 -25.33
CA PHE A 16 -2.18 -16.89 -24.92
C PHE A 16 -2.74 -15.51 -24.51
N SER A 17 -4.00 -15.21 -24.81
CA SER A 17 -4.60 -13.89 -24.56
C SER A 17 -5.10 -13.67 -23.12
N ALA A 18 -5.01 -14.69 -22.26
CA ALA A 18 -5.57 -14.64 -20.90
C ALA A 18 -4.51 -14.51 -19.80
N ILE A 19 -3.32 -13.99 -20.12
CA ILE A 19 -2.42 -13.50 -19.07
C ILE A 19 -3.02 -12.20 -18.55
N GLN A 20 -3.81 -12.31 -17.48
CA GLN A 20 -4.10 -11.17 -16.61
C GLN A 20 -2.74 -10.68 -16.10
N ALA A 21 -2.25 -9.58 -16.68
CA ALA A 21 -1.05 -8.94 -16.20
C ALA A 21 -1.26 -8.56 -14.74
N GLN A 22 -0.34 -8.98 -13.87
CA GLN A 22 -0.32 -8.50 -12.50
C GLN A 22 0.00 -7.02 -12.54
N ASN A 23 -1.00 -6.16 -12.32
CA ASN A 23 -0.87 -4.70 -12.38
C ASN A 23 -0.40 -4.09 -11.04
N THR A 24 0.04 -4.90 -10.08
CA THR A 24 0.62 -4.42 -8.82
C THR A 24 2.05 -3.96 -9.06
N ILE A 25 2.24 -2.65 -9.17
CA ILE A 25 3.57 -2.04 -9.34
C ILE A 25 4.37 -2.03 -8.03
N TRP A 26 3.69 -2.03 -6.89
CA TRP A 26 4.30 -2.13 -5.57
C TRP A 26 3.30 -2.68 -4.54
N SER A 27 3.80 -3.49 -3.60
CA SER A 27 3.05 -3.94 -2.43
C SER A 27 4.02 -4.31 -1.32
N ASN A 28 3.57 -4.26 -0.08
CA ASN A 28 4.38 -4.62 1.08
C ASN A 28 3.51 -5.32 2.13
N ASN A 29 4.05 -6.36 2.76
CA ASN A 29 3.44 -7.11 3.87
C ASN A 29 4.20 -6.93 5.19
N PHE A 30 5.12 -5.96 5.20
CA PHE A 30 6.00 -5.54 6.28
C PHE A 30 6.96 -6.59 6.82
N GLU A 31 7.17 -7.72 6.13
CA GLU A 31 8.25 -8.65 6.48
C GLU A 31 9.64 -8.07 6.20
N SER A 32 9.72 -7.08 5.31
CA SER A 32 10.91 -6.28 5.03
C SER A 32 10.54 -4.80 4.96
N LEU A 33 11.34 -3.97 5.64
CA LEU A 33 11.22 -2.50 5.62
C LEU A 33 12.16 -1.84 4.60
N SER A 34 12.70 -2.61 3.65
CA SER A 34 13.63 -2.06 2.65
C SER A 34 12.97 -0.92 1.86
N GLY A 35 13.57 0.26 1.93
CA GLY A 35 13.09 1.47 1.25
C GLY A 35 11.88 2.15 1.90
N ILE A 36 11.41 1.66 3.06
CA ILE A 36 10.39 2.35 3.85
C ILE A 36 11.10 3.28 4.84
N SER A 37 10.65 4.53 4.92
CA SER A 37 11.10 5.53 5.90
C SER A 37 9.93 6.08 6.69
N ALA A 38 10.22 6.66 7.86
CA ALA A 38 9.24 7.31 8.71
C ALA A 38 9.76 8.68 9.16
N GLN A 39 8.88 9.66 9.27
CA GLN A 39 9.18 11.00 9.74
C GLN A 39 8.26 11.37 10.92
N ASP A 40 8.89 11.89 11.97
CA ASP A 40 8.25 12.46 13.14
C ASP A 40 8.17 13.97 12.91
N LEU A 41 6.97 14.47 12.58
CA LEU A 41 6.76 15.86 12.17
C LEU A 41 6.33 16.75 13.33
N ASP A 42 5.74 16.17 14.38
CA ASP A 42 5.37 16.89 15.60
C ASP A 42 6.56 17.03 16.58
N GLY A 43 7.59 16.21 16.42
CA GLY A 43 8.83 16.25 17.19
C GLY A 43 8.71 15.72 18.60
N ASP A 44 7.67 14.92 18.90
CA ASP A 44 7.43 14.36 20.24
C ASP A 44 8.28 13.11 20.54
N GLY A 45 8.98 12.58 19.53
CA GLY A 45 9.85 11.42 19.62
C GLY A 45 9.14 10.08 19.46
N PHE A 46 7.82 10.06 19.33
CA PHE A 46 7.04 8.89 18.94
C PHE A 46 6.83 8.88 17.43
N ASN A 47 7.11 7.73 16.80
CA ASN A 47 7.00 7.57 15.36
C ASN A 47 6.39 6.20 15.02
N TRP A 48 6.27 5.90 13.72
CA TRP A 48 5.92 4.59 13.22
C TRP A 48 6.86 3.51 13.77
N PHE A 49 6.27 2.44 14.26
CA PHE A 49 6.97 1.27 14.75
C PHE A 49 6.51 0.01 14.02
N GLN A 50 7.39 -0.98 13.94
CA GLN A 50 7.06 -2.30 13.44
C GLN A 50 6.77 -3.24 14.60
N ASN A 51 5.72 -4.04 14.47
CA ASN A 51 5.41 -5.09 15.42
C ASN A 51 5.09 -6.41 14.72
N SER A 52 5.28 -7.51 15.44
CA SER A 52 4.74 -8.82 15.07
C SER A 52 3.28 -8.92 15.52
N ASP A 53 2.59 -9.96 15.09
CA ASP A 53 1.22 -10.30 15.53
C ASP A 53 0.09 -9.54 14.84
N GLY A 54 0.21 -9.34 13.52
CA GLY A 54 -0.85 -8.74 12.70
C GLY A 54 -2.23 -9.40 12.86
N THR A 55 -2.30 -10.69 13.20
CA THR A 55 -3.57 -11.38 13.48
C THR A 55 -4.34 -10.80 14.67
N LEU A 56 -3.65 -10.29 15.70
CA LEU A 56 -4.31 -9.62 16.83
C LEU A 56 -5.01 -8.32 16.41
N MET A 57 -4.56 -7.74 15.29
CA MET A 57 -5.11 -6.52 14.69
C MET A 57 -6.09 -6.83 13.54
N GLY A 58 -6.47 -8.09 13.31
CA GLY A 58 -7.35 -8.48 12.21
C GLY A 58 -6.66 -8.50 10.83
N PHE A 59 -5.33 -8.51 10.80
CA PHE A 59 -4.53 -8.66 9.58
C PHE A 59 -4.16 -10.14 9.33
N SER A 60 -3.59 -10.42 8.16
CA SER A 60 -2.96 -11.72 7.91
C SER A 60 -1.81 -11.95 8.90
N PRO A 61 -1.42 -13.21 9.18
CA PRO A 61 -0.22 -13.50 9.96
C PRO A 61 1.00 -12.78 9.37
N GLY A 62 1.78 -12.13 10.24
CA GLY A 62 2.96 -11.37 9.83
C GLY A 62 3.14 -10.10 10.65
N ARG A 63 3.98 -9.22 10.10
CA ARG A 63 4.29 -7.91 10.68
C ARG A 63 3.32 -6.83 10.22
N TYR A 64 3.21 -5.77 11.03
CA TYR A 64 2.48 -4.55 10.68
C TYR A 64 3.27 -3.32 11.14
N LEU A 65 2.88 -2.16 10.60
CA LEU A 65 3.34 -0.85 11.06
C LEU A 65 2.22 -0.15 11.83
N GLY A 66 2.56 0.48 12.94
CA GLY A 66 1.63 1.23 13.79
C GLY A 66 2.21 2.55 14.23
N SER A 67 1.33 3.46 14.65
CA SER A 67 1.67 4.76 15.25
C SER A 67 0.81 4.95 16.51
N TYR A 68 1.36 5.55 17.56
CA TYR A 68 0.65 5.75 18.82
C TYR A 68 -0.12 7.07 18.82
N SER A 69 -1.40 7.02 19.17
CA SER A 69 -2.29 8.20 19.32
C SER A 69 -2.77 8.43 20.76
N LEU A 70 -2.48 7.50 21.68
CA LEU A 70 -2.99 7.58 23.04
C LEU A 70 -2.26 8.67 23.84
N ASN A 71 -2.99 9.73 24.20
CA ASN A 71 -2.46 10.92 24.90
C ASN A 71 -1.39 11.69 24.11
N THR A 72 -1.33 11.50 22.79
CA THR A 72 -0.46 12.21 21.86
C THR A 72 -1.30 12.89 20.78
N SER A 73 -0.68 13.74 19.98
CA SER A 73 -1.29 14.37 18.81
C SER A 73 -0.45 14.03 17.58
N PRO A 74 -0.39 12.74 17.18
CA PRO A 74 0.64 12.25 16.28
C PRO A 74 0.55 12.92 14.90
N ASP A 75 1.66 13.49 14.46
CA ASP A 75 1.92 13.90 13.08
C ASP A 75 3.09 13.08 12.52
N ASN A 76 2.78 11.83 12.18
CA ASN A 76 3.76 10.82 11.80
C ASN A 76 3.55 10.39 10.35
N ALA A 77 4.53 10.63 9.49
CA ALA A 77 4.49 10.19 8.09
C ALA A 77 5.24 8.88 7.87
N LEU A 78 4.69 8.02 7.01
CA LEU A 78 5.32 6.80 6.54
C LEU A 78 5.47 6.85 5.02
N GLU A 79 6.70 6.76 4.55
CA GLU A 79 7.03 6.81 3.14
C GLU A 79 7.32 5.42 2.60
N CYS A 80 6.70 5.11 1.46
CA CYS A 80 6.97 3.91 0.70
C CYS A 80 8.18 4.12 -0.21
N PRO A 81 8.89 3.05 -0.62
CA PRO A 81 9.96 3.16 -1.61
C PRO A 81 9.44 3.81 -2.89
N VAL A 82 10.31 4.53 -3.60
CA VAL A 82 10.00 5.03 -4.94
C VAL A 82 9.72 3.86 -5.88
N PHE A 83 8.59 3.90 -6.58
CA PHE A 83 8.20 2.93 -7.60
C PHE A 83 7.84 3.65 -8.90
N SER A 84 8.10 3.00 -10.03
CA SER A 84 7.81 3.56 -11.35
C SER A 84 6.38 3.25 -11.77
N ILE A 85 5.62 4.29 -12.14
CA ILE A 85 4.31 4.16 -12.77
C ILE A 85 4.53 3.88 -14.28
N PRO A 86 3.95 2.83 -14.86
CA PRO A 86 4.09 2.51 -16.28
C PRO A 86 3.65 3.67 -17.19
N ALA A 87 4.42 3.90 -18.26
CA ALA A 87 4.06 4.90 -19.25
C ALA A 87 2.70 4.57 -19.90
N GLY A 88 1.80 5.55 -19.93
CA GLY A 88 0.44 5.40 -20.46
C GLY A 88 -0.58 4.85 -19.46
N ALA A 89 -0.21 4.61 -18.21
CA ALA A 89 -1.18 4.41 -17.15
C ALA A 89 -2.06 5.66 -17.01
N SER A 90 -3.38 5.46 -17.08
CA SER A 90 -4.37 6.53 -16.89
C SER A 90 -4.91 6.56 -15.47
N ASP A 91 -4.89 5.41 -14.79
CA ASP A 91 -5.44 5.24 -13.45
C ASP A 91 -4.42 4.57 -12.53
N LEU A 92 -4.43 4.99 -11.27
CA LEU A 92 -3.73 4.34 -10.17
C LEU A 92 -4.77 3.96 -9.10
N SER A 93 -4.67 2.75 -8.59
CA SER A 93 -5.48 2.30 -7.45
C SER A 93 -4.56 1.92 -6.31
N PHE A 94 -4.92 2.32 -5.10
CA PHE A 94 -4.26 1.88 -3.89
C PHE A 94 -5.24 1.06 -3.04
N SER A 95 -4.69 0.17 -2.22
CA SER A 95 -5.45 -0.58 -1.23
C SER A 95 -4.65 -0.62 0.05
N LEU A 96 -5.28 -0.21 1.14
CA LEU A 96 -4.69 -0.19 2.49
C LEU A 96 -5.65 -0.89 3.45
N ARG A 97 -5.09 -1.59 4.43
CA ARG A 97 -5.84 -2.06 5.59
C ARG A 97 -5.36 -1.30 6.82
N VAL A 98 -6.30 -0.72 7.54
CA VAL A 98 -6.06 0.06 8.77
C VAL A 98 -6.93 -0.52 9.88
N ALA A 99 -6.41 -0.57 11.10
CA ALA A 99 -7.13 -1.02 12.29
C ALA A 99 -6.63 -0.24 13.51
N SER A 100 -7.46 -0.11 14.55
CA SER A 100 -7.03 0.37 15.86
C SER A 100 -6.67 -0.81 16.76
N SER A 101 -5.71 -0.58 17.66
CA SER A 101 -5.36 -1.53 18.72
C SER A 101 -6.36 -1.49 19.89
N SER A 102 -7.23 -0.48 19.93
CA SER A 102 -8.24 -0.30 20.96
C SER A 102 -9.64 -0.54 20.40
N GLN A 103 -10.50 -1.19 21.19
CA GLN A 103 -11.93 -1.33 20.85
C GLN A 103 -12.78 -0.17 21.37
N THR A 104 -12.23 0.69 22.23
CA THR A 104 -12.97 1.81 22.85
C THR A 104 -12.42 3.17 22.46
N SER A 105 -11.17 3.23 21.99
CA SER A 105 -10.50 4.43 21.49
C SER A 105 -10.02 4.13 20.07
N TYR A 106 -10.96 3.84 19.17
CA TYR A 106 -10.65 3.31 17.85
C TYR A 106 -10.65 4.34 16.73
N ALA A 107 -11.03 5.59 17.01
CA ALA A 107 -11.21 6.65 16.03
C ALA A 107 -9.88 7.23 15.52
N GLU A 108 -9.02 6.37 14.98
CA GLU A 108 -7.74 6.75 14.37
C GLU A 108 -7.99 7.49 13.06
N SER A 109 -7.31 8.61 12.86
CA SER A 109 -7.36 9.38 11.61
C SER A 109 -6.06 9.23 10.82
N PHE A 110 -6.18 9.15 9.50
CA PHE A 110 -5.05 9.00 8.60
C PHE A 110 -5.35 9.63 7.24
N ALA A 111 -4.29 9.97 6.51
CA ALA A 111 -4.37 10.40 5.13
C ALA A 111 -3.31 9.68 4.29
N VAL A 112 -3.55 9.59 2.99
CA VAL A 112 -2.65 9.00 2.01
C VAL A 112 -2.35 10.08 0.97
N TYR A 113 -1.07 10.29 0.71
CA TYR A 113 -0.57 11.24 -0.27
C TYR A 113 0.18 10.52 -1.39
N ILE A 114 0.23 11.14 -2.56
CA ILE A 114 1.11 10.73 -3.64
C ILE A 114 2.02 11.89 -4.03
N GLN A 115 3.29 11.58 -4.27
CA GLN A 115 4.27 12.58 -4.64
C GLN A 115 5.12 12.05 -5.81
N GLU A 116 5.46 12.94 -6.72
CA GLU A 116 6.52 12.69 -7.69
C GLU A 116 7.88 12.85 -7.00
N ASP A 117 8.74 11.85 -7.13
CA ASP A 117 10.04 11.83 -6.47
C ASP A 117 10.86 13.10 -6.83
N GLY A 118 11.46 13.71 -5.81
CA GLY A 118 12.24 14.94 -5.94
C GLY A 118 11.45 16.22 -6.23
N THR A 119 10.11 16.20 -6.20
CA THR A 119 9.27 17.36 -6.56
C THR A 119 8.28 17.72 -5.45
N GLY A 120 8.26 18.98 -5.03
CA GLY A 120 7.25 19.50 -4.09
C GLY A 120 7.36 18.97 -2.66
N SER A 121 6.31 19.19 -1.87
CA SER A 121 6.12 18.63 -0.54
C SER A 121 5.43 17.27 -0.62
N MET A 122 5.76 16.37 0.31
CA MET A 122 5.10 15.07 0.45
C MET A 122 3.61 15.15 0.84
N PHE A 123 3.14 16.35 1.21
CA PHE A 123 1.74 16.62 1.58
C PHE A 123 0.96 17.39 0.50
N ASP A 124 1.56 17.64 -0.68
CA ASP A 124 0.92 18.48 -1.71
C ASP A 124 -0.28 17.82 -2.40
N ASN A 125 -0.28 16.49 -2.56
CA ASN A 125 -1.36 15.77 -3.26
C ASN A 125 -1.96 14.66 -2.39
N GLU A 126 -3.01 15.02 -1.62
CA GLU A 126 -3.81 14.05 -0.89
C GLU A 126 -4.69 13.25 -1.86
N ILE A 127 -4.67 11.91 -1.73
CA ILE A 127 -5.51 11.01 -2.53
C ILE A 127 -6.60 10.35 -1.69
N TYR A 128 -6.48 10.37 -0.36
CA TYR A 128 -7.46 9.83 0.55
C TYR A 128 -7.27 10.38 1.97
N GLN A 129 -8.37 10.62 2.66
CA GLN A 129 -8.41 10.87 4.10
C GLN A 129 -9.50 10.01 4.73
N GLY A 130 -9.21 9.44 5.90
CA GLY A 130 -10.17 8.60 6.62
C GLY A 130 -10.01 8.64 8.13
N THR A 131 -11.11 8.31 8.80
CA THR A 131 -11.15 8.03 10.23
C THR A 131 -11.82 6.68 10.44
N LEU A 132 -11.25 5.83 11.29
CA LEU A 132 -11.85 4.56 11.67
C LEU A 132 -13.14 4.80 12.48
N ASN A 133 -14.19 4.05 12.18
CA ASN A 133 -15.52 4.16 12.81
C ASN A 133 -16.00 2.82 13.39
#